data_AF-A0A061N458-F1
#
_entry.id   AF-A0A061N458-F1
#
_cell.length_a   1.000
_cell.length_b   1.000
_cell.length_c   1.000
_cell.angle_alpha   90.00
_cell.angle_beta   90.00
_cell.angle_gamma   90.00
#
_symmetry.space_group_name_H-M   'P 1'
#
loop_
_entity.id
_entity.type
_entity.pdbx_description
1 polymer ?
#
loop_
_entity_poly.entity_id
_entity_poly.type
_entity_poly.pdbx_seq_one_letter_code
_entity_poly.pdbx_strand_id
1 'polypeptide(L)' 'MITIKALNEARVRLHNTVHVTPVLTSRTLDEQTGASVYIKSEHLQKNRFL' A
#
# COMPACT_ATOMS: atom_id res chain seq x y z
N MET A 1 9.01 6.27 -20.33
CA MET A 1 9.23 6.71 -18.93
C MET A 1 7.88 6.97 -18.28
N ILE A 2 7.59 6.39 -17.12
CA ILE A 2 6.35 6.69 -16.38
C ILE A 2 6.49 8.08 -15.75
N THR A 3 5.47 8.92 -15.89
CA THR A 3 5.46 10.28 -15.34
C THR A 3 4.56 10.35 -14.09
N ILE A 4 4.78 11.35 -13.24
CA ILE A 4 3.89 11.63 -12.10
C ILE A 4 2.46 11.92 -12.57
N LYS A 5 2.30 12.56 -13.74
CA LYS A 5 0.98 12.76 -14.37
C LYS A 5 0.29 11.43 -14.63
N ALA A 6 0.97 10.48 -15.29
CA ALA A 6 0.41 9.16 -15.56
C ALA A 6 0.08 8.37 -14.27
N LEU A 7 0.89 8.52 -13.22
CA LEU A 7 0.62 7.93 -11.91
C LEU A 7 -0.67 8.50 -11.27
N ASN A 8 -0.85 9.82 -11.34
CA ASN A 8 -2.04 10.48 -10.81
C ASN A 8 -3.30 10.12 -11.60
N GLU A 9 -3.21 10.03 -12.92
CA GLU A 9 -4.30 9.55 -13.77
C GLU A 9 -4.68 8.11 -13.44
N ALA A 10 -3.70 7.23 -13.17
CA ALA A 10 -3.97 5.86 -12.73
C ALA A 10 -4.69 5.83 -11.37
N ARG A 11 -4.29 6.68 -10.42
CA ARG A 11 -4.93 6.78 -9.11
C ARG A 11 -6.40 7.19 -9.21
N VAL A 12 -6.74 8.12 -10.10
CA VAL A 12 -8.14 8.51 -10.37
C VAL A 12 -8.93 7.34 -10.93
N ARG A 13 -8.39 6.62 -11.92
CA ARG A 13 -9.07 5.45 -12.53
C ARG A 13 -9.35 4.33 -11.54
N LEU A 14 -8.50 4.14 -10.54
CA LEU A 14 -8.57 3.03 -9.59
C LEU A 14 -9.38 3.33 -8.32
N HIS A 15 -9.64 4.60 -7.98
CA HIS A 15 -10.14 5.06 -6.67
C HIS A 15 -11.30 4.25 -6.07
N ASN A 16 -12.29 3.84 -6.88
CA ASN A 16 -13.48 3.10 -6.40
C ASN A 16 -13.40 1.58 -6.59
N THR A 17 -12.25 1.06 -7.03
CA THR A 17 -12.07 -0.35 -7.38
C THR A 17 -11.02 -1.07 -6.54
N VAL A 18 -10.21 -0.31 -5.79
CA VAL A 18 -9.13 -0.82 -4.95
C VAL A 18 -9.32 -0.36 -3.51
N HIS A 19 -8.81 -1.14 -2.56
CA HIS A 19 -8.71 -0.72 -1.17
C HIS A 19 -7.56 0.27 -1.00
N VAL A 20 -7.79 1.30 -0.17
CA VAL A 20 -6.69 2.06 0.44
C VAL A 20 -6.14 1.20 1.57
N THR A 21 -5.16 0.37 1.24
CA THR A 21 -4.56 -0.58 2.19
C THR A 21 -3.89 0.16 3.35
N PRO A 22 -4.00 -0.35 4.59
CA PRO A 22 -3.41 0.29 5.74
C PRO A 22 -1.88 0.25 5.69
N VAL A 23 -1.27 1.14 6.47
CA VAL A 23 0.14 1.03 6.84
C VAL A 23 0.17 0.48 8.26
N LEU A 24 0.59 -0.76 8.42
CA LEU A 24 0.66 -1.42 9.72
C LEU A 24 2.00 -1.11 10.39
N THR A 25 1.97 -1.11 11.72
CA THR A 25 3.15 -1.01 12.58
C THR A 25 3.20 -2.24 13.49
N SER A 26 4.39 -2.65 13.93
CA SER A 26 4.55 -3.77 14.85
C SER A 26 5.68 -3.51 15.83
N ARG A 27 5.36 -3.48 17.12
CA ARG A 27 6.35 -3.30 18.18
C ARG A 27 7.44 -4.38 18.14
N THR A 28 7.06 -5.63 17.86
CA THR A 28 8.03 -6.73 17.76
C THR A 28 9.01 -6.52 16.60
N LEU A 29 8.53 -6.01 15.46
CA LEU A 29 9.42 -5.72 14.33
C LEU A 29 10.33 -4.54 14.63
N ASP A 30 9.81 -3.53 15.34
CA ASP A 30 10.61 -2.39 15.72
C ASP A 30 11.76 -2.81 16.64
N GLU A 31 11.47 -3.64 17.64
CA GLU A 31 12.46 -4.17 18.59
C GLU A 31 13.50 -5.08 17.90
N GLN A 32 13.08 -5.94 16.96
CA GLN A 32 13.97 -6.85 16.23
C GLN A 32 14.90 -6.14 15.24
N THR A 33 14.43 -5.05 14.63
CA THR A 33 15.19 -4.32 13.61
C THR A 33 15.93 -3.11 14.16
N GLY A 34 15.60 -2.66 15.37
CA GLY A 34 16.13 -1.43 15.96
C GLY A 34 15.66 -0.16 15.25
N ALA A 35 14.53 -0.21 14.52
CA ALA A 35 14.00 0.89 13.72
C ALA A 35 12.47 0.87 13.72
N SER A 36 11.82 2.02 13.46
CA SER A 36 10.36 2.03 13.24
C SER A 36 10.02 1.48 11.86
N VAL A 37 9.31 0.35 11.82
CA VAL A 37 8.94 -0.34 10.58
C VAL A 37 7.48 -0.09 10.21
N TYR A 38 7.28 0.41 8.99
CA TYR A 38 5.97 0.67 8.40
C TYR A 38 5.69 -0.31 7.26
N ILE A 39 4.68 -1.15 7.40
CA ILE A 39 4.34 -2.17 6.42
C ILE A 39 3.18 -1.67 5.56
N LYS A 40 3.42 -1.47 4.27
CA LYS A 40 2.33 -1.22 3.30
C LYS A 40 1.62 -2.54 2.98
N SER A 41 0.43 -2.74 3.56
CA SER A 41 -0.24 -4.04 3.58
C SER A 41 -1.03 -4.37 2.31
N GLU A 42 -0.35 -4.47 1.16
CA GLU A 42 -0.99 -4.88 -0.10
C GLU A 42 -1.50 -6.33 -0.09
N HIS A 43 -1.11 -7.16 0.89
CA HIS A 43 -1.72 -8.48 1.09
C HIS A 43 -3.21 -8.40 1.51
N LEU A 44 -3.71 -7.21 1.89
CA LEU A 44 -5.12 -6.92 2.17
C LEU A 44 -5.84 -6.25 0.99
N GLN A 45 -5.17 -6.11 -0.15
CA GLN A 45 -5.76 -5.54 -1.35
C GLN A 45 -6.84 -6.46 -1.94
N LYS A 46 -7.75 -5.88 -2.72
CA LYS A 46 -8.72 -6.65 -3.49
C LYS A 46 -8.03 -7.38 -4.65
N ASN A 47 -8.25 -8.68 -4.75
CA ASN A 47 -7.82 -9.48 -5.89
C ASN A 47 -8.96 -9.56 -6.91
N ARG A 48 -8.66 -9.58 -8.21
CA ARG A 48 -9.68 -9.65 -9.28
C ARG A 48 -10.36 -11.03 -9.40
N PHE A 49 -9.99 -12.01 -8.58
CA PHE A 49 -10.55 -13.35 -8.57
C PHE A 49 -11.29 -13.59 -7.26
N LEU A 50 -12.54 -13.11 -7.22
CA LEU A 50 -13.72 -13.63 -6.52
C LEU A 50 -14.90 -12.70 -6.83
#